data_AF-A0A7M2X2X2-F1
#
_entry.id   AF-A0A7M2X2X2-F1
#
_cell.length_a   1.000
_cell.length_b   1.000
_cell.length_c   1.000
_cell.angle_alpha   90.00
_cell.angle_beta   90.00
_cell.angle_gamma   90.00
#
_symmetry.space_group_name_H-M   'P 1'
#
loop_
_entity.id
_entity.type
_entity.pdbx_description
1 polymer ?
#
loop_
_entity_poly.entity_id
_entity_poly.type
_entity_poly.pdbx_seq_one_letter_code
_entity_poly.pdbx_strand_id
1 'polypeptide(L)'
;MAERRTLVEGLTPAATPTEQQFMSAAKSSNGYEALRKATTDASGASLSTRIRPDFVALLKRASLERKLDGIEPNSLRDILEDAIEPWLKAHGYMN
;
A
#
# COMPACT_ATOMS: atom_id res chain seq x y z
N MET A 1 -29.28 -25.28 -31.85
CA MET A 1 -28.21 -24.37 -31.33
C MET A 1 -27.34 -25.20 -30.42
N ALA A 2 -26.03 -25.27 -30.66
CA ALA A 2 -25.12 -26.09 -29.84
C ALA A 2 -24.94 -25.44 -28.46
N GLU A 3 -25.39 -26.12 -27.41
CA GLU A 3 -25.30 -25.66 -26.03
C GLU A 3 -23.82 -25.63 -25.60
N ARG A 4 -23.38 -24.50 -25.03
CA ARG A 4 -22.00 -24.29 -24.58
C ARG A 4 -21.77 -25.08 -23.29
N ARG A 5 -21.09 -26.24 -23.38
CA ARG A 5 -20.63 -26.99 -22.22
C ARG A 5 -19.71 -26.13 -21.35
N THR A 6 -19.94 -26.14 -20.05
CA THR A 6 -19.09 -25.41 -19.10
C THR A 6 -17.73 -26.09 -18.98
N LEU A 7 -16.68 -25.31 -18.71
CA LEU A 7 -15.28 -25.76 -18.62
C LEU A 7 -15.06 -26.91 -17.60
N VAL A 8 -15.99 -27.06 -16.66
CA VAL A 8 -15.98 -28.09 -15.61
C VAL A 8 -16.55 -29.42 -16.12
N GLU A 9 -17.48 -29.38 -17.07
CA GLU A 9 -18.18 -30.55 -17.60
C GLU A 9 -17.34 -31.35 -18.62
N GLY A 10 -16.26 -30.75 -19.14
CA GLY A 10 -15.32 -31.39 -20.06
C GLY A 10 -14.16 -32.13 -19.39
N LEU A 11 -13.99 -32.02 -18.07
CA LEU A 11 -12.95 -32.72 -17.32
C LEU A 11 -13.59 -33.90 -16.55
N THR A 12 -13.49 -35.10 -17.09
CA THR A 12 -13.42 -36.31 -16.24
C THR A 12 -11.95 -36.53 -15.91
N PRO A 13 -11.58 -36.58 -14.63
CA PRO A 13 -12.02 -37.66 -13.74
C PRO A 13 -12.68 -37.16 -12.44
N ALA A 14 -13.30 -38.10 -11.73
CA ALA A 14 -14.06 -37.90 -10.50
C ALA A 14 -13.30 -37.04 -9.47
N ALA A 15 -13.69 -35.76 -9.37
CA ALA A 15 -13.22 -34.88 -8.32
C ALA A 15 -13.69 -35.43 -6.96
N THR A 16 -12.73 -35.64 -6.06
CA THR A 16 -13.06 -36.04 -4.69
C THR A 16 -13.76 -34.86 -3.98
N PRO A 17 -14.70 -35.13 -3.05
CA PRO A 17 -15.44 -34.07 -2.35
C PRO A 17 -14.52 -33.08 -1.61
N THR A 18 -13.30 -33.48 -1.28
CA THR A 18 -12.25 -32.65 -0.69
C THR A 18 -11.77 -31.54 -1.64
N GLU A 19 -11.55 -31.82 -2.92
CA GLU A 19 -11.08 -30.81 -3.88
C GLU A 19 -12.14 -29.73 -4.14
N GLN A 20 -13.42 -30.09 -4.10
CA GLN A 20 -14.52 -29.12 -4.23
C GLN A 20 -14.54 -28.14 -3.05
N GLN A 21 -14.18 -28.56 -1.84
CA GLN A 21 -14.05 -27.70 -0.66
C GLN A 21 -12.86 -26.72 -0.78
N PHE A 22 -11.73 -27.14 -1.35
CA PHE A 22 -10.59 -26.24 -1.58
C PHE A 22 -10.91 -25.17 -2.63
N MET A 23 -11.63 -25.52 -3.70
CA MET A 23 -12.01 -24.57 -4.74
C MET A 23 -13.10 -23.58 -4.27
N SER A 24 -13.98 -23.99 -3.38
CA SER A 24 -15.03 -23.13 -2.80
C SER A 24 -14.53 -22.27 -1.63
N ALA A 25 -13.51 -22.72 -0.89
CA ALA A 25 -12.84 -21.93 0.16
C ALA A 25 -12.16 -20.67 -0.41
N ALA A 26 -11.65 -20.73 -1.66
CA ALA A 26 -11.10 -19.56 -2.35
C ALA A 26 -12.15 -18.47 -2.68
N LYS A 27 -13.44 -18.78 -2.51
CA LYS A 27 -14.57 -17.85 -2.75
C LYS A 27 -15.20 -17.32 -1.45
N SER A 28 -14.57 -17.53 -0.29
CA SER A 28 -14.93 -16.79 0.92
C SER A 28 -14.19 -15.46 0.94
N SER A 29 -14.86 -14.43 0.44
CA SER A 29 -14.38 -13.06 0.33
C SER A 29 -14.31 -12.31 1.67
N ASN A 30 -13.84 -12.96 2.74
CA ASN A 30 -13.87 -12.40 4.10
C ASN A 30 -12.49 -12.13 4.72
N GLY A 31 -11.39 -12.41 4.01
CA GLY A 31 -10.03 -12.11 4.49
C GLY A 31 -9.59 -10.66 4.26
N TYR A 32 -10.15 -9.99 3.25
CA TYR A 32 -9.76 -8.62 2.87
C TYR A 32 -10.36 -7.54 3.76
N GLU A 33 -11.42 -7.87 4.50
CA GLU A 33 -12.14 -6.92 5.37
C GLU A 33 -11.51 -6.82 6.76
N ALA A 34 -10.97 -7.95 7.28
CA ALA A 34 -10.23 -7.97 8.54
C ALA A 34 -8.87 -7.24 8.45
N LEU A 35 -8.21 -7.27 7.28
CA LEU A 35 -6.96 -6.54 7.02
C LEU A 35 -7.17 -5.02 6.86
N ARG A 36 -8.38 -4.59 6.47
CA ARG A 36 -8.72 -3.16 6.36
C ARG A 36 -8.95 -2.49 7.70
N LYS A 37 -9.39 -3.24 8.72
CA LYS A 37 -9.77 -2.67 10.02
C LYS A 37 -8.61 -2.46 10.99
N ALA A 38 -7.41 -2.94 10.66
CA ALA A 38 -6.20 -2.82 11.48
C ALA A 38 -5.23 -1.70 11.05
N THR A 39 -5.60 -0.85 10.07
CA THR A 39 -4.72 0.21 9.54
C THR A 39 -5.19 1.64 9.86
N THR A 40 -6.27 1.80 10.62
CA THR A 40 -6.88 3.13 10.86
C THR A 40 -6.12 3.97 11.91
N ASP A 41 -5.11 3.45 12.59
CA ASP A 41 -4.25 4.21 13.52
C ASP A 41 -2.93 4.70 12.89
N ALA A 42 -2.96 5.01 11.60
CA ALA A 42 -1.90 5.76 10.92
C ALA A 42 -2.53 6.92 10.14
N SER A 43 -2.99 7.95 10.85
CA SER A 43 -3.63 9.13 10.27
C SER A 43 -2.64 10.00 9.47
N GLY A 44 -2.23 9.52 8.30
CA GLY A 44 -1.46 10.29 7.32
C GLY A 44 -2.29 10.54 6.07
N ALA A 45 -2.31 11.78 5.58
CA ALA A 45 -2.90 12.10 4.28
C ALA A 45 -1.85 11.94 3.17
N SER A 46 -2.24 11.32 2.05
CA SER A 46 -1.35 11.20 0.89
C SER A 46 -1.28 12.54 0.15
N LEU A 47 -0.10 13.17 0.13
CA LEU A 47 0.21 14.31 -0.71
C LEU A 47 0.97 13.83 -1.96
N SER A 48 0.43 14.07 -3.15
CA SER A 48 1.13 13.81 -4.41
C SER A 48 1.47 15.12 -5.11
N THR A 49 2.74 15.33 -5.43
CA THR A 49 3.24 16.54 -6.11
C THR A 49 4.46 16.18 -6.95
N ARG A 50 4.62 16.84 -8.09
CA ARG A 50 5.83 16.71 -8.93
C ARG A 50 6.88 17.71 -8.47
N ILE A 51 8.10 17.24 -8.24
CA ILE A 51 9.26 18.07 -7.91
C ILE A 51 10.43 17.75 -8.85
N ARG A 52 11.46 18.58 -8.83
CA ARG A 52 12.66 18.38 -9.66
C ARG A 52 13.31 17.02 -9.37
N PRO A 53 13.76 16.29 -10.40
CA PRO A 53 14.36 14.97 -10.22
C PRO A 53 15.62 14.99 -9.35
N ASP A 54 16.43 16.05 -9.46
CA ASP A 54 17.65 16.24 -8.66
C ASP A 54 17.32 16.27 -7.16
N PHE A 55 16.23 16.93 -6.78
CA PHE A 55 15.78 17.02 -5.39
C PHE A 55 15.30 15.67 -4.87
N VAL A 56 14.62 14.87 -5.70
CA VAL A 56 14.22 13.50 -5.32
C VAL A 56 15.44 12.64 -5.03
N ALA A 57 16.46 12.70 -5.90
CA ALA A 57 17.69 11.93 -5.75
C ALA A 57 18.45 12.32 -4.48
N LEU A 58 18.65 13.62 -4.26
CA LEU A 58 19.33 14.14 -3.07
C LEU A 58 18.57 13.83 -1.78
N LEU A 59 17.24 13.97 -1.78
CA LEU A 59 16.41 13.70 -0.60
C LEU A 59 16.45 12.22 -0.21
N LYS A 60 16.37 11.30 -1.19
CA LYS A 60 16.52 9.86 -0.95
C LYS A 60 17.90 9.52 -0.40
N ARG A 61 18.95 10.11 -0.96
CA ARG A 61 20.32 9.92 -0.47
C ARG A 61 20.46 10.39 0.98
N ALA A 62 19.98 11.61 1.28
CA ALA A 62 20.07 12.17 2.62
C ALA A 62 19.24 11.38 3.65
N SER A 63 18.07 10.87 3.26
CA SER A 63 17.27 9.96 4.10
C SER A 63 18.03 8.67 4.42
N LEU A 64 18.73 8.09 3.43
CA LEU A 64 19.53 6.89 3.63
C LEU A 64 20.75 7.15 4.52
N GLU A 65 21.50 8.22 4.27
CA GLU A 65 22.68 8.60 5.06
C GLU A 65 22.28 8.81 6.53
N ARG A 66 21.23 9.58 6.80
CA ARG A 66 20.71 9.77 8.18
C ARG A 66 20.30 8.46 8.84
N LYS A 67 19.69 7.54 8.09
CA LYS A 67 19.30 6.23 8.62
C LYS A 67 20.51 5.38 9.02
N LEU A 68 21.60 5.46 8.24
CA LEU A 68 22.85 4.75 8.55
C LEU A 68 23.56 5.38 9.76
N ASP A 69 23.51 6.70 9.87
CA ASP A 69 24.11 7.45 10.99
C ASP A 69 23.25 7.43 12.26
N GLY A 70 22.02 6.90 12.20
CA GLY A 70 21.09 6.86 13.34
C GLY A 70 20.54 8.23 13.74
N ILE A 71 20.46 9.18 12.81
CA ILE A 71 20.01 10.56 13.05
C ILE A 71 18.53 10.70 12.68
N GLU A 72 17.71 11.21 13.61
CA GLU A 72 16.31 11.56 13.34
C GLU A 72 16.15 13.06 13.03
N PRO A 73 15.28 13.45 12.08
CA PRO A 73 14.40 12.61 11.26
C PRO A 73 15.13 11.91 10.09
N ASN A 74 14.93 10.60 9.92
CA ASN A 74 15.49 9.85 8.78
C ASN A 74 14.47 9.48 7.70
N SER A 75 13.17 9.48 8.01
CA SER A 75 12.15 9.13 7.02
C SER A 75 11.89 10.28 6.05
N LEU A 76 11.58 9.96 4.80
CA LEU A 76 11.24 10.97 3.80
C LEU A 76 10.06 11.85 4.24
N ARG A 77 9.08 11.24 4.92
CA ARG A 77 7.91 11.95 5.44
C ARG A 77 8.33 12.97 6.48
N ASP A 78 9.07 12.55 7.49
CA ASP A 78 9.43 13.40 8.62
C ASP A 78 10.36 14.54 8.17
N ILE A 79 11.30 14.25 7.27
CA ILE A 79 12.16 15.28 6.66
C ILE A 79 11.34 16.30 5.86
N LEU A 80 10.29 15.85 5.17
CA LEU A 80 9.40 16.76 4.43
C LEU A 80 8.52 17.58 5.37
N GLU A 81 7.98 16.98 6.43
CA GLU A 81 7.18 17.69 7.43
C GLU A 81 8.02 18.78 8.14
N ASP A 82 9.22 18.45 8.60
CA ASP A 82 10.16 19.38 9.24
C ASP A 82 10.56 20.55 8.32
N ALA A 83 10.68 20.29 7.01
CA ALA A 83 10.99 21.33 6.03
C ALA A 83 9.79 22.23 5.67
N ILE A 84 8.58 21.67 5.65
CA ILE A 84 7.35 22.37 5.23
C ILE A 84 6.74 23.17 6.39
N GLU A 85 6.83 22.66 7.62
CA GLU A 85 6.31 23.32 8.83
C GLU A 85 6.72 24.79 8.98
N PRO A 86 8.03 25.18 8.89
CA PRO A 86 8.42 26.58 9.03
C PRO A 86 7.85 27.46 7.91
N TRP A 87 7.71 26.92 6.70
CA TRP A 87 7.08 27.65 5.59
C TRP A 87 5.60 27.90 5.87
N LEU A 88 4.87 26.90 6.37
CA LEU A 88 3.44 27.05 6.70
C LEU A 88 3.21 28.04 7.83
N LYS A 89 4.05 27.99 8.88
CA LYS A 89 4.02 28.95 10.00
C LYS A 89 4.29 30.38 9.55
N ALA A 90 5.33 30.58 8.72
CA ALA A 90 5.69 31.90 8.22
C ALA A 90 4.59 32.58 7.38
N HIS A 91 3.72 31.79 6.75
CA HIS A 91 2.63 32.29 5.90
C HIS A 91 1.27 32.29 6.62
N GLY A 92 1.22 31.95 7.91
CA GLY A 92 -0.01 31.96 8.72
C GLY A 92 -1.01 30.85 8.37
N TYR A 93 -0.57 29.79 7.68
CA TYR A 93 -1.39 28.60 7.43
C TYR A 93 -1.45 27.66 8.64
N MET A 94 -0.49 27.80 9.56
CA MET A 94 -0.37 27.02 10.77
C MET A 94 -0.05 27.98 11.92
N ASN A 95 -0.91 27.99 12.95
CA ASN A 95 -0.79 28.82 14.15
C ASN A 95 -0.21 28.02 15.31
#